data_AF-R2RBU4-F1
#
_entry.id   AF-R2RBU4-F1
#
_cell.length_a   1.000
_cell.length_b   1.000
_cell.length_c   1.000
_cell.angle_alpha   90.00
_cell.angle_beta   90.00
_cell.angle_gamma   90.00
#
_symmetry.space_group_name_H-M   'P 1'
#
loop_
_entity.id
_entity.type
_entity.pdbx_description
1 polymer ?
#
loop_
_entity_poly.entity_id
_entity_poly.type
_entity_poly.pdbx_seq_one_letter_code
_entity_poly.pdbx_strand_id
1 'polypeptide(L)'
;MNHTQTIKTLASQTNESIHTVERITKSYENYCDKNITRYSRKHLTDMVEFISNETLIPVETCSKVMTQFFELVKKEIKGKFFK
;
A
#
# COMPACT_ATOMS: atom_id res chain seq x y z
N MET A 1 0.61 3.11 -12.71
CA MET A 1 -0.39 3.83 -11.89
C MET A 1 0.10 5.26 -11.75
N ASN A 2 -0.77 6.29 -11.78
CA ASN A 2 -0.29 7.65 -11.55
C ASN A 2 0.00 7.82 -10.04
N HIS A 3 1.24 7.56 -9.64
CA HIS A 3 1.67 7.43 -8.23
C HIS A 3 1.15 8.57 -7.36
N THR A 4 1.20 9.80 -7.89
CA THR A 4 0.78 11.00 -7.16
C THR A 4 -0.71 11.04 -6.84
N GLN A 5 -1.58 10.53 -7.71
CA GLN A 5 -3.03 10.50 -7.44
C GLN A 5 -3.37 9.42 -6.40
N THR A 6 -2.79 8.22 -6.53
CA THR A 6 -2.99 7.14 -5.55
C THR A 6 -2.51 7.54 -4.15
N ILE A 7 -1.32 8.14 -4.04
CA ILE A 7 -0.78 8.60 -2.75
C ILE A 7 -1.71 9.64 -2.11
N LYS A 8 -2.22 10.61 -2.88
CA LYS A 8 -3.17 11.62 -2.38
C LYS A 8 -4.49 10.99 -1.91
N THR A 9 -5.03 10.06 -2.68
CA THR A 9 -6.27 9.35 -2.31
C THR A 9 -6.07 8.53 -1.03
N LEU A 10 -4.97 7.81 -0.91
CA LEU A 10 -4.64 7.03 0.28
C LEU A 10 -4.47 7.92 1.51
N ALA A 11 -3.69 9.00 1.40
CA ALA A 11 -3.51 9.97 2.48
C ALA A 11 -4.84 10.50 3.01
N SER A 12 -5.77 10.84 2.10
CA SER A 12 -7.12 11.27 2.45
C SER A 12 -7.95 10.16 3.10
N GLN A 13 -7.89 8.92 2.61
CA GLN A 13 -8.67 7.80 3.13
C GLN A 13 -8.16 7.29 4.48
N THR A 14 -6.87 7.41 4.75
CA THR A 14 -6.27 6.94 5.99
C THR A 14 -6.06 8.04 7.02
N ASN A 15 -6.33 9.31 6.67
CA ASN A 15 -5.99 10.47 7.50
C ASN A 15 -4.50 10.50 7.88
N GLU A 16 -3.64 10.10 6.94
CA GLU A 16 -2.19 10.07 7.10
C GLU A 16 -1.54 11.14 6.22
N SER A 17 -0.33 11.55 6.57
CA SER A 17 0.39 12.50 5.73
C SER A 17 0.77 11.87 4.38
N ILE A 18 0.81 12.69 3.32
CA ILE A 18 1.27 12.27 1.99
C ILE A 18 2.66 11.63 2.07
N HIS A 19 3.55 12.22 2.89
CA HIS A 19 4.91 11.71 3.09
C HIS A 19 4.92 10.33 3.78
N THR A 20 4.07 10.11 4.77
CA THR A 20 3.90 8.79 5.43
C THR A 20 3.47 7.74 4.42
N VAL A 21 2.43 8.04 3.64
CA VAL A 21 1.89 7.14 2.62
C VAL A 21 2.94 6.84 1.55
N GLU A 22 3.65 7.86 1.07
CA GLU A 22 4.72 7.70 0.07
C GLU A 22 5.82 6.76 0.55
N ARG A 23 6.28 6.93 1.81
CA ARG A 23 7.28 6.03 2.41
C ARG A 23 6.78 4.58 2.50
N ILE A 24 5.53 4.39 2.92
CA ILE A 24 4.89 3.06 2.98
C ILE A 24 4.82 2.43 1.59
N THR A 25 4.33 3.17 0.58
CA THR A 25 4.18 2.64 -0.78
C THR A 25 5.52 2.32 -1.42
N LYS A 26 6.55 3.14 -1.19
CA LYS A 26 7.91 2.90 -1.71
C LYS A 26 8.57 1.67 -1.05
N SER A 27 8.36 1.50 0.25
CA SER A 27 8.82 0.31 0.97
C SER A 27 8.10 -0.96 0.48
N TYR A 28 6.80 -0.85 0.20
CA TYR A 28 6.04 -1.93 -0.43
C TYR A 28 6.59 -2.31 -1.82
N GLU A 29 6.96 -1.34 -2.67
CA GLU A 29 7.59 -1.63 -3.96
C GLU A 29 8.91 -2.39 -3.80
N ASN A 30 9.76 -1.96 -2.86
CA ASN A 30 10.99 -2.66 -2.51
C ASN A 30 10.73 -4.10 -2.02
N TYR A 31 9.65 -4.29 -1.23
CA TYR A 31 9.23 -5.63 -0.81
C TYR A 31 8.84 -6.49 -2.01
N CYS A 32 8.07 -5.95 -2.96
CA CYS A 32 7.66 -6.66 -4.16
C CYS A 32 8.84 -7.07 -5.05
N ASP A 33 9.81 -6.17 -5.23
CA ASP A 33 11.03 -6.46 -6.01
C ASP A 33 11.83 -7.62 -5.39
N LYS A 34 11.86 -7.70 -4.06
CA LYS A 34 12.52 -8.79 -3.32
C LYS A 34 11.68 -10.07 -3.23
N ASN A 35 10.36 -9.96 -3.36
CA ASN A 35 9.41 -11.06 -3.12
C ASN A 35 8.39 -11.18 -4.26
N ILE A 36 8.88 -11.62 -5.42
CA ILE A 36 8.11 -11.78 -6.67
C ILE A 36 6.89 -12.70 -6.52
N THR A 37 6.77 -13.53 -5.49
CA THR A 37 5.63 -14.45 -5.30
C THR A 37 4.71 -14.12 -4.12
N ARG A 38 5.07 -13.14 -3.26
CA ARG A 38 4.37 -12.85 -1.98
C ARG A 38 3.77 -11.45 -1.90
N TYR A 39 3.34 -10.87 -3.01
CA TYR A 39 2.88 -9.48 -3.11
C TYR A 39 1.35 -9.29 -3.03
N SER A 40 0.57 -10.37 -2.85
CA SER A 40 -0.90 -10.27 -2.78
C SER A 40 -1.40 -10.11 -1.35
N ARG A 41 -2.61 -9.55 -1.18
CA ARG A 41 -3.25 -9.28 0.12
C ARG A 41 -3.21 -10.46 1.14
N LYS A 42 -3.07 -11.70 0.68
CA LYS A 42 -2.90 -12.88 1.56
C LYS A 42 -1.61 -12.82 2.41
N HIS A 43 -0.63 -12.01 2.01
CA HIS A 43 0.63 -11.75 2.70
C HIS A 43 0.67 -10.36 3.35
N LEU A 44 -0.50 -9.74 3.58
CA LEU A 44 -0.57 -8.38 4.12
C LEU A 44 0.22 -8.25 5.43
N THR A 45 0.15 -9.24 6.32
CA THR A 45 0.91 -9.25 7.57
C THR A 45 2.41 -9.18 7.33
N ASP A 46 2.94 -10.07 6.47
CA ASP A 46 4.38 -10.11 6.13
C ASP A 46 4.86 -8.78 5.52
N MET A 47 4.05 -8.19 4.63
CA MET A 47 4.35 -6.89 4.04
C MET A 47 4.36 -5.77 5.08
N VAL A 48 3.35 -5.74 5.95
CA VAL A 48 3.19 -4.70 6.96
C VAL A 48 4.34 -4.75 7.97
N GLU A 49 4.74 -5.95 8.40
CA GLU A 49 5.90 -6.13 9.28
C GLU A 49 7.18 -5.66 8.60
N PHE A 50 7.41 -6.04 7.33
CA PHE A 50 8.56 -5.58 6.57
C PHE A 50 8.60 -4.04 6.46
N ILE A 51 7.46 -3.43 6.07
CA ILE A 51 7.37 -1.98 5.86
C ILE A 51 7.56 -1.23 7.19
N SER A 52 6.95 -1.72 8.26
CA SER A 52 7.08 -1.12 9.59
C SER A 52 8.55 -1.12 10.04
N ASN A 53 9.25 -2.24 9.84
CA ASN A 53 10.67 -2.35 10.17
C ASN A 53 11.56 -1.45 9.30
N GLU A 54 11.28 -1.32 8.00
CA GLU A 54 12.07 -0.49 7.09
C GLU A 54 11.82 1.02 7.30
N THR A 55 10.59 1.41 7.60
CA THR A 55 10.18 2.83 7.66
C THR A 55 10.12 3.40 9.07
N LEU A 56 10.15 2.55 10.10
CA LEU A 56 9.89 2.89 11.51
C LEU A 56 8.48 3.47 11.74
N ILE A 57 7.55 3.22 10.82
CA ILE A 57 6.15 3.61 10.95
C ILE A 57 5.42 2.49 11.70
N PRO A 58 4.50 2.81 12.64
CA PRO A 58 3.75 1.78 13.36
C PRO A 58 3.04 0.78 12.43
N VAL A 59 3.05 -0.49 12.85
CA VAL A 59 2.37 -1.61 12.16
C VAL A 59 0.90 -1.28 11.87
N GLU A 60 0.20 -0.64 12.82
CA GLU A 60 -1.21 -0.25 12.65
C GLU A 60 -1.39 0.74 11.48
N THR A 61 -0.57 1.79 11.41
CA THR A 61 -0.58 2.76 10.32
C THR A 61 -0.24 2.10 8.98
N CYS A 62 0.79 1.26 8.95
CA CYS A 62 1.18 0.52 7.76
C CYS A 62 0.06 -0.41 7.27
N SER A 63 -0.59 -1.14 8.18
CA SER A 63 -1.71 -2.03 7.90
C SER A 63 -2.91 -1.28 7.33
N LYS A 64 -3.25 -0.12 7.92
CA LYS A 64 -4.34 0.74 7.45
C LYS A 64 -4.11 1.21 6.02
N VAL A 65 -2.92 1.74 5.72
CA VAL A 65 -2.55 2.23 4.38
C VAL A 65 -2.54 1.10 3.36
N MET A 66 -1.88 -0.02 3.67
CA MET A 66 -1.80 -1.15 2.75
C MET A 66 -3.16 -1.81 2.49
N THR A 67 -4.04 -1.87 3.50
CA THR A 67 -5.41 -2.35 3.31
C THR A 67 -6.20 -1.48 2.33
N GLN A 68 -6.15 -0.15 2.49
CA GLN A 68 -6.82 0.77 1.57
C GLN A 68 -6.22 0.72 0.16
N PHE A 69 -4.90 0.56 0.07
CA PHE A 69 -4.22 0.37 -1.22
C PHE A 69 -4.77 -0.85 -1.98
N PHE A 70 -4.90 -2.00 -1.33
CA PHE A 70 -5.47 -3.19 -1.98
C PHE A 70 -6.95 -3.02 -2.37
N GLU A 71 -7.74 -2.29 -1.58
CA GLU A 71 -9.12 -1.97 -1.95
C GLU A 71 -9.19 -1.03 -3.18
N LEU A 72 -8.31 -0.03 -3.26
CA LEU A 72 -8.19 0.84 -4.43
C LEU A 72 -7.81 0.05 -5.68
N VAL A 73 -6.77 -0.81 -5.60
CA VAL A 73 -6.34 -1.68 -6.70
C VAL A 73 -7.49 -2.59 -7.15
N LYS A 74 -8.22 -3.19 -6.21
CA LYS A 74 -9.40 -4.02 -6.51
C LYS A 74 -10.50 -3.24 -7.23
N LYS A 75 -10.78 -2.00 -6.81
CA LYS A 75 -11.77 -1.12 -7.46
C LYS A 75 -11.34 -0.74 -8.87
N GLU A 76 -10.07 -0.40 -9.10
CA GLU A 76 -9.58 -0.07 -10.44
C GLU A 76 -9.61 -1.27 -11.39
N ILE A 77 -9.23 -2.45 -10.92
CA ILE A 77 -9.33 -3.68 -11.72
C ILE A 77 -10.79 -3.95 -12.08
N LYS A 78 -11.70 -3.94 -11.09
CA LYS A 78 -13.14 -4.12 -11.37
C LYS A 78 -13.69 -3.06 -12.33
N GLY A 79 -13.32 -1.79 -12.16
CA GLY A 79 -13.75 -0.70 -13.03
C GLY A 79 -13.24 -0.81 -14.47
N LYS A 80 -12.16 -1.56 -14.72
CA LYS A 80 -11.64 -1.86 -16.06
C LYS A 80 -12.28 -3.09 -16.71
N PHE A 81 -12.73 -4.07 -15.92
CA PHE A 81 -13.33 -5.31 -16.41
C PHE A 81 -14.86 -5.24 -16.57
N PHE A 82 -15.53 -4.29 -15.92
CA PHE A 82 -16.99 -4.12 -15.98
C PHE A 82 -17.42 -2.82 -16.67
N LYS A 83 -16.71 -2.41 -17.72
CA LYS A 83 -17.09 -1.28 -18.57
C LYS A 83 -17.52 -1.73 -19.94
#